data_AF-A0A3Q9HRL8-F1
#
_entry.id   AF-A0A3Q9HRL8-F1
#
_cell.length_a   1.000
_cell.length_b   1.000
_cell.length_c   1.000
_cell.angle_alpha   90.00
_cell.angle_beta   90.00
_cell.angle_gamma   90.00
#
_symmetry.space_group_name_H-M   'P 1'
#
loop_
_entity.id
_entity.type
_entity.pdbx_description
1 polymer ?
#
loop_
_entity_poly.entity_id
_entity_poly.type
_entity_poly.pdbx_seq_one_letter_code
_entity_poly.pdbx_strand_id
1 'polypeptide(L)'
;MKFIWKYKKMIILLLIILIYIGYRLTLNPEEQYKKYVERARESLIVMNFSGVIRNLKKAVKYKPDDYEALRSLAFFLWHNGDYKEAKKYFEQLIEYHGEEKIRGIAEAYYYLGLVRLKEGNRVLAVSYFKKAIEVDPTYGKAYSGLAIGYEGEKVVEIYKKGIKNDPGEVENYLDLLHWYEQNNYDLSTISYEELQKLIPLENATGEVLARIGNFLYAFVNNEDTAMIVHEKALEKDDTISLSYRDLGEIYKRKRLYKKAEISYKNAIRYDKRAENYNGLAHLYYILGEYEKTIETLLECIYYDKIDRYLMAMAYYKLGDYENALNWLKQYDSSDEEVIELQRVIERKLSEQDKN
;
A
#
# COMPACT_ATOMS: atom_id res chain seq x y z
N MET A 1 -37.14 60.08 11.82
CA MET A 1 -36.27 59.21 12.66
C MET A 1 -35.85 57.88 12.01
N LYS A 2 -36.72 57.17 11.25
CA LYS A 2 -36.35 55.88 10.60
C LYS A 2 -35.28 55.97 9.50
N PHE A 3 -35.13 57.13 8.86
CA PHE A 3 -34.20 57.33 7.74
C PHE A 3 -32.71 57.29 8.18
N ILE A 4 -32.35 58.01 9.26
CA ILE A 4 -30.98 58.06 9.81
C ILE A 4 -30.51 56.68 10.31
N TRP A 5 -31.43 55.85 10.80
CA TRP A 5 -31.12 54.53 11.34
C TRP A 5 -30.69 53.51 10.26
N LYS A 6 -31.23 53.64 9.04
CA LYS A 6 -30.88 52.78 7.88
C LYS A 6 -29.44 53.03 7.41
N TYR A 7 -29.02 54.30 7.32
CA TYR A 7 -27.66 54.65 6.92
C TYR A 7 -26.63 54.32 8.01
N LYS A 8 -26.99 54.44 9.29
CA LYS A 8 -26.11 54.06 10.41
C LYS A 8 -25.74 52.57 10.39
N LYS A 9 -26.70 51.68 10.10
CA LYS A 9 -26.41 50.24 9.93
C LYS A 9 -25.53 49.96 8.71
N MET A 10 -25.75 50.66 7.60
CA MET A 10 -24.95 50.50 6.38
C MET A 10 -23.50 50.95 6.57
N ILE A 11 -23.28 52.05 7.29
CA ILE A 11 -21.93 52.57 7.61
C ILE A 11 -21.19 51.61 8.56
N ILE A 12 -21.88 51.05 9.57
CA ILE A 12 -21.28 50.06 10.48
C ILE A 12 -20.88 48.79 9.70
N LEU A 13 -21.73 48.31 8.79
CA LEU A 13 -21.41 47.14 7.97
C LEU A 13 -20.20 47.40 7.06
N LEU A 14 -20.13 48.57 6.44
CA LEU A 14 -18.98 49.01 5.64
C LEU A 14 -17.69 49.10 6.47
N LEU A 15 -17.76 49.62 7.69
CA LEU A 15 -16.62 49.68 8.61
C LEU A 15 -16.17 48.27 9.03
N ILE A 16 -17.10 47.35 9.32
CA ILE A 16 -16.75 45.95 9.63
C ILE A 16 -16.09 45.28 8.42
N ILE A 17 -16.59 45.52 7.21
CA ILE A 17 -15.99 45.00 5.98
C ILE A 17 -14.60 45.60 5.76
N LEU A 18 -14.41 46.90 5.96
CA LEU A 18 -13.10 47.56 5.82
C LEU A 18 -12.11 47.14 6.91
N ILE A 19 -12.55 46.93 8.15
CA ILE A 19 -11.73 46.39 9.23
C ILE A 19 -11.39 44.93 8.95
N TYR A 20 -12.31 44.14 8.43
CA TYR A 20 -12.07 42.75 8.05
C TYR A 20 -11.13 42.64 6.85
N ILE A 21 -11.28 43.50 5.85
CA ILE A 21 -10.37 43.62 4.70
C ILE A 21 -9.02 44.11 5.18
N GLY A 22 -8.97 45.14 6.03
CA GLY A 22 -7.74 45.65 6.65
C GLY A 22 -7.02 44.57 7.44
N TYR A 23 -7.73 43.86 8.32
CA TYR A 23 -7.22 42.72 9.10
C TYR A 23 -6.70 41.58 8.20
N ARG A 24 -7.40 41.30 7.09
CA ARG A 24 -6.97 40.32 6.08
C ARG A 24 -5.76 40.79 5.27
N LEU A 25 -5.62 42.09 5.04
CA LEU A 25 -4.47 42.71 4.37
C LEU A 25 -3.27 42.87 5.32
N THR A 26 -3.49 42.94 6.64
CA THR A 26 -2.43 43.00 7.66
C THR A 26 -1.89 41.63 8.07
N LEU A 27 -2.58 40.54 7.74
CA LEU A 27 -2.04 39.20 7.93
C LEU A 27 -0.96 38.97 6.88
N ASN A 28 0.29 38.91 7.33
CA ASN A 28 1.47 38.68 6.51
C ASN A 28 1.24 37.43 5.62
N PRO A 29 1.51 37.48 4.29
CA PRO A 29 1.42 36.31 3.40
C PRO A 29 2.10 35.07 3.98
N GLU A 30 3.22 35.24 4.68
CA GLU A 30 3.94 34.19 5.40
C GLU A 30 3.10 33.56 6.51
N GLU A 31 2.36 34.36 7.28
CA GLU A 31 1.48 33.88 8.35
C GLU A 31 0.27 33.12 7.78
N GLN A 32 -0.27 33.58 6.64
CA GLN A 32 -1.32 32.84 5.93
C GLN A 32 -0.81 31.52 5.38
N TYR A 33 0.37 31.49 4.75
CA TYR A 33 1.01 30.27 4.29
C TYR A 33 1.16 29.26 5.44
N LYS A 34 1.79 29.66 6.56
CA LYS A 34 1.97 28.79 7.74
C LYS A 34 0.64 28.24 8.26
N LYS A 35 -0.37 29.10 8.39
CA LYS A 35 -1.71 28.69 8.82
C LYS A 35 -2.31 27.60 7.94
N TYR A 36 -2.17 27.70 6.63
CA TYR A 36 -2.74 26.69 5.72
C TYR A 36 -1.90 25.41 5.65
N VAL A 37 -0.58 25.50 5.80
CA VAL A 37 0.27 24.31 5.97
C VAL A 37 -0.11 23.55 7.24
N GLU A 38 -0.27 24.23 8.37
CA GLU A 38 -0.70 23.58 9.63
C GLU A 38 -2.07 22.89 9.48
N ARG A 39 -3.05 23.56 8.86
CA ARG A 39 -4.36 22.94 8.59
C ARG A 39 -4.29 21.75 7.64
N ALA A 40 -3.34 21.76 6.69
CA ALA A 40 -3.10 20.61 5.84
C ALA A 40 -2.54 19.44 6.66
N ARG A 41 -1.60 19.69 7.58
CA ARG A 41 -1.06 18.69 8.53
C ARG A 41 -2.16 18.13 9.43
N GLU A 42 -2.98 18.98 10.04
CA GLU A 42 -4.14 18.56 10.84
C GLU A 42 -5.09 17.67 10.03
N SER A 43 -5.36 18.04 8.77
CA SER A 43 -6.21 17.25 7.89
C SER A 43 -5.59 15.88 7.58
N LEU A 44 -4.26 15.81 7.43
CA LEU A 44 -3.54 14.57 7.18
C LEU A 44 -3.60 13.62 8.39
N ILE A 45 -3.48 14.14 9.62
CA ILE A 45 -3.57 13.36 10.86
C ILE A 45 -4.93 12.64 10.96
N VAL A 46 -6.00 13.29 10.55
CA VAL A 46 -7.35 12.69 10.51
C VAL A 46 -7.67 12.00 9.17
N MET A 47 -6.65 11.75 8.33
CA MET A 47 -6.76 11.10 7.02
C MET A 47 -7.76 11.77 6.05
N ASN A 48 -8.03 13.06 6.23
CA ASN A 48 -8.90 13.84 5.36
C ASN A 48 -8.11 14.41 4.17
N PHE A 49 -7.87 13.58 3.15
CA PHE A 49 -7.11 13.95 1.96
C PHE A 49 -7.70 15.14 1.19
N SER A 50 -9.02 15.26 1.13
CA SER A 50 -9.69 16.42 0.52
C SER A 50 -9.36 17.73 1.26
N GLY A 51 -9.26 17.66 2.59
CA GLY A 51 -8.83 18.75 3.45
C GLY A 51 -7.36 19.13 3.24
N VAL A 52 -6.49 18.14 3.09
CA VAL A 52 -5.07 18.33 2.76
C VAL A 52 -4.92 19.12 1.46
N ILE A 53 -5.51 18.62 0.36
CA ILE A 53 -5.44 19.26 -0.97
C ILE A 53 -5.98 20.70 -0.91
N ARG A 54 -7.15 20.90 -0.29
CA ARG A 54 -7.77 22.22 -0.19
C ARG A 54 -6.91 23.23 0.56
N ASN A 55 -6.27 22.82 1.65
CA ASN A 55 -5.42 23.71 2.43
C ASN A 55 -4.07 23.96 1.73
N LEU A 56 -3.46 22.95 1.11
CA LEU A 56 -2.24 23.12 0.32
C LEU A 56 -2.45 24.03 -0.90
N LYS A 57 -3.59 23.94 -1.61
CA LYS A 57 -3.94 24.90 -2.68
C LYS A 57 -3.97 26.34 -2.19
N LYS A 58 -4.40 26.57 -0.94
CA LYS A 58 -4.39 27.90 -0.33
C LYS A 58 -2.97 28.31 0.07
N ALA A 59 -2.18 27.40 0.64
CA ALA A 59 -0.78 27.67 0.99
C ALA A 59 0.03 28.11 -0.25
N VAL A 60 -0.06 27.36 -1.34
CA VAL A 60 0.60 27.67 -2.62
C VAL A 60 0.14 29.02 -3.20
N LYS A 61 -1.09 29.48 -2.91
CA LYS A 61 -1.52 30.82 -3.33
C LYS A 61 -0.75 31.95 -2.62
N TYR A 62 -0.33 31.74 -1.38
CA TYR A 62 0.42 32.74 -0.60
C TYR A 62 1.93 32.63 -0.82
N LYS A 63 2.43 31.41 -1.07
CA LYS A 63 3.83 31.14 -1.38
C LYS A 63 3.91 30.17 -2.58
N PRO A 64 3.90 30.67 -3.83
CA PRO A 64 3.75 29.87 -5.03
C PRO A 64 4.99 29.07 -5.43
N ASP A 65 6.14 29.41 -4.85
CA ASP A 65 7.46 28.81 -5.06
C ASP A 65 7.89 27.95 -3.87
N ASP A 66 6.96 27.55 -3.00
CA ASP A 66 7.32 26.70 -1.86
C ASP A 66 7.43 25.23 -2.28
N TYR A 67 8.68 24.73 -2.32
CA TYR A 67 9.01 23.36 -2.71
C TYR A 67 8.12 22.30 -2.04
N GLU A 68 8.02 22.29 -0.71
CA GLU A 68 7.29 21.26 0.03
C GLU A 68 5.77 21.34 -0.22
N ALA A 69 5.21 22.56 -0.26
CA ALA A 69 3.80 22.74 -0.53
C ALA A 69 3.43 22.32 -1.96
N LEU A 70 4.24 22.66 -2.96
CA LEU A 70 4.05 22.26 -4.35
C LEU A 70 4.15 20.75 -4.51
N ARG A 71 5.23 20.14 -3.99
CA ARG A 71 5.47 18.70 -4.04
C ARG A 71 4.33 17.93 -3.37
N SER A 72 3.98 18.31 -2.15
CA SER A 72 2.90 17.65 -1.39
C SER A 72 1.56 17.80 -2.10
N LEU A 73 1.24 18.99 -2.59
CA LEU A 73 -0.03 19.24 -3.28
C LEU A 73 -0.14 18.37 -4.54
N ALA A 74 0.90 18.35 -5.37
CA ALA A 74 0.94 17.54 -6.58
C ALA A 74 0.81 16.05 -6.28
N PHE A 75 1.51 15.57 -5.24
CA PHE A 75 1.42 14.19 -4.75
C PHE A 75 0.00 13.81 -4.32
N PHE A 76 -0.64 14.60 -3.47
CA PHE A 76 -2.00 14.29 -3.02
C PHE A 76 -3.03 14.39 -4.14
N LEU A 77 -2.87 15.33 -5.09
CA LEU A 77 -3.72 15.41 -6.28
C LEU A 77 -3.58 14.17 -7.17
N TRP A 78 -2.35 13.66 -7.34
CA TRP A 78 -2.10 12.41 -8.08
C TRP A 78 -2.85 11.24 -7.44
N HIS A 79 -2.72 11.06 -6.13
CA HIS A 79 -3.39 9.98 -5.40
C HIS A 79 -4.91 10.16 -5.31
N ASN A 80 -5.43 11.38 -5.44
CA ASN A 80 -6.86 11.65 -5.58
C ASN A 80 -7.39 11.39 -7.01
N GLY A 81 -6.50 11.07 -7.97
CA GLY A 81 -6.85 10.85 -9.37
C GLY A 81 -6.95 12.12 -10.22
N ASP A 82 -6.67 13.30 -9.65
CA ASP A 82 -6.71 14.60 -10.32
C ASP A 82 -5.43 14.86 -11.12
N TYR A 83 -5.09 13.95 -12.05
CA TYR A 83 -3.81 13.95 -12.78
C TYR A 83 -3.51 15.25 -13.52
N LYS A 84 -4.54 15.93 -14.03
CA LYS A 84 -4.40 17.22 -14.74
C LYS A 84 -3.90 18.33 -13.81
N GLU A 85 -4.45 18.42 -12.60
CA GLU A 85 -4.02 19.40 -11.61
C GLU A 85 -2.66 19.00 -11.01
N ALA A 86 -2.44 17.71 -10.75
CA ALA A 86 -1.16 17.20 -10.29
C ALA A 86 -0.02 17.59 -11.25
N LYS A 87 -0.22 17.36 -12.57
CA LYS A 87 0.70 17.77 -13.63
C LYS A 87 1.08 19.25 -13.53
N LYS A 88 0.09 20.13 -13.41
CA LYS A 88 0.29 21.57 -13.29
C LYS A 88 1.22 21.92 -12.11
N TYR A 89 1.00 21.32 -10.94
CA TYR A 89 1.81 21.62 -9.76
C TYR A 89 3.20 20.95 -9.80
N PHE A 90 3.36 19.80 -10.47
CA PHE A 90 4.69 19.25 -10.77
C PHE A 90 5.46 20.11 -11.78
N GLU A 91 4.80 20.62 -12.82
CA GLU A 91 5.41 21.56 -13.78
C GLU A 91 5.83 22.87 -13.06
N GLN A 92 4.98 23.41 -12.19
CA GLN A 92 5.30 24.58 -11.36
C GLN A 92 6.47 24.31 -10.40
N LEU A 93 6.54 23.12 -9.79
CA LEU A 93 7.66 22.70 -8.95
C LEU A 93 8.99 22.70 -9.72
N ILE A 94 8.97 22.18 -10.95
CA ILE A 94 10.15 22.17 -11.83
C ILE A 94 10.49 23.58 -12.33
N GLU A 95 9.51 24.45 -12.55
CA GLU A 95 9.75 25.84 -12.94
C GLU A 95 10.53 26.61 -11.87
N TYR A 96 10.18 26.44 -10.59
CA TYR A 96 10.84 27.13 -9.48
C TYR A 96 12.13 26.46 -9.00
N HIS A 97 12.20 25.13 -9.04
CA HIS A 97 13.25 24.35 -8.38
C HIS A 97 13.97 23.36 -9.31
N GLY A 98 13.71 23.38 -10.61
CA GLY A 98 14.18 22.36 -11.55
C GLY A 98 15.70 22.28 -11.74
N GLU A 99 16.44 23.30 -11.33
CA GLU A 99 17.91 23.31 -11.31
C GLU A 99 18.48 22.55 -10.10
N GLU A 100 17.67 22.31 -9.07
CA GLU A 100 18.07 21.61 -7.86
C GLU A 100 18.14 20.10 -8.09
N LYS A 101 19.30 19.50 -7.80
CA LYS A 101 19.51 18.05 -7.89
C LYS A 101 19.04 17.34 -6.62
N ILE A 102 17.73 17.43 -6.36
CA ILE A 102 17.10 16.84 -5.17
C ILE A 102 16.00 15.85 -5.57
N ARG A 103 15.78 14.86 -4.71
CA ARG A 103 14.90 13.72 -4.99
C ARG A 103 13.46 14.13 -5.38
N GLY A 104 12.89 15.17 -4.77
CA GLY A 104 11.51 15.56 -5.13
C GLY A 104 11.37 16.17 -6.52
N ILE A 105 12.45 16.69 -7.11
CA ILE A 105 12.45 17.10 -8.53
C ILE A 105 12.50 15.88 -9.44
N ALA A 106 13.25 14.84 -9.07
CA ALA A 106 13.23 13.56 -9.77
C ALA A 106 11.84 12.90 -9.68
N GLU A 107 11.21 12.91 -8.51
CA GLU A 107 9.82 12.48 -8.31
C GLU A 107 8.85 13.27 -9.22
N ALA A 108 9.00 14.59 -9.29
CA ALA A 108 8.15 15.43 -10.15
C ALA A 108 8.27 15.02 -11.62
N TYR A 109 9.49 14.84 -12.12
CA TYR A 109 9.72 14.33 -13.47
C TYR A 109 9.13 12.92 -13.66
N TYR A 110 9.28 12.02 -12.70
CA TYR A 110 8.68 10.69 -12.75
C TYR A 110 7.15 10.75 -12.85
N TYR A 111 6.48 11.52 -12.00
CA TYR A 111 5.02 11.66 -12.07
C TYR A 111 4.55 12.31 -13.37
N LEU A 112 5.28 13.29 -13.91
CA LEU A 112 5.01 13.82 -15.24
C LEU A 112 5.15 12.75 -16.33
N GLY A 113 6.15 11.87 -16.21
CA GLY A 113 6.30 10.69 -17.06
C GLY A 113 5.07 9.78 -17.01
N LEU A 114 4.59 9.46 -15.81
CA LEU A 114 3.37 8.66 -15.62
C LEU A 114 2.12 9.34 -16.19
N VAL A 115 1.98 10.67 -16.05
CA VAL A 115 0.90 11.42 -16.68
C VAL A 115 0.96 11.27 -18.21
N ARG A 116 2.16 11.36 -18.82
CA ARG A 116 2.31 11.17 -20.26
C ARG A 116 2.00 9.75 -20.73
N LEU A 117 2.32 8.73 -19.93
CA LEU A 117 1.87 7.36 -20.21
C LEU A 117 0.34 7.25 -20.22
N LYS A 118 -0.35 7.85 -19.24
CA LYS A 118 -1.83 7.90 -19.21
C LYS A 118 -2.43 8.66 -20.40
N GLU A 119 -1.72 9.66 -20.91
CA GLU A 119 -2.08 10.38 -22.14
C GLU A 119 -1.72 9.59 -23.43
N GLY A 120 -1.10 8.41 -23.33
CA GLY A 120 -0.66 7.60 -24.46
C GLY A 120 0.64 8.05 -25.13
N ASN A 121 1.33 9.05 -24.56
CA ASN A 121 2.57 9.60 -25.11
C ASN A 121 3.81 8.94 -24.49
N ARG A 122 4.13 7.71 -24.94
CA ARG A 122 5.27 6.91 -24.48
C ARG A 122 6.61 7.62 -24.69
N VAL A 123 6.79 8.32 -25.81
CA VAL A 123 8.05 9.03 -26.14
C VAL A 123 8.35 10.13 -25.12
N LEU A 124 7.36 10.96 -24.81
CA LEU A 124 7.54 12.04 -23.85
C LEU A 124 7.69 11.48 -22.42
N ALA A 125 6.99 10.40 -22.08
CA ALA A 125 7.17 9.71 -20.80
C ALA A 125 8.63 9.27 -20.58
N VAL A 126 9.23 8.61 -21.59
CA VAL A 126 10.64 8.20 -21.57
C VAL A 126 11.57 9.37 -21.33
N SER A 127 11.31 10.52 -21.97
CA SER A 127 12.14 11.72 -21.77
C SER A 127 12.08 12.22 -20.32
N TYR A 128 10.90 12.17 -19.69
CA TYR A 128 10.73 12.57 -18.29
C TYR A 128 11.39 11.59 -17.32
N PHE A 129 11.28 10.27 -17.54
CA PHE A 129 11.98 9.29 -16.70
C PHE A 129 13.51 9.43 -16.79
N LYS A 130 14.04 9.74 -17.98
CA LYS A 130 15.47 10.04 -18.14
C LYS A 130 15.89 11.28 -17.35
N LYS A 131 15.09 12.34 -17.37
CA LYS A 131 15.34 13.54 -16.56
C LYS A 131 15.28 13.24 -15.06
N ALA A 132 14.34 12.40 -14.62
CA ALA A 132 14.29 11.97 -13.22
C ALA A 132 15.58 11.26 -12.80
N ILE A 133 16.10 10.34 -13.63
CA ILE A 133 17.37 9.64 -13.39
C ILE A 133 18.58 10.60 -13.44
N GLU A 134 18.55 11.63 -14.29
CA GLU A 134 19.61 12.64 -14.35
C GLU A 134 19.67 13.50 -13.08
N VAL A 135 18.51 13.85 -12.53
CA VAL A 135 18.37 14.65 -11.31
C VAL A 135 18.76 13.84 -10.07
N ASP A 136 18.21 12.63 -9.94
CA ASP A 136 18.53 11.69 -8.86
C ASP A 136 18.75 10.28 -9.45
N PRO A 137 20.01 9.89 -9.69
CA PRO A 137 20.33 8.55 -10.18
C PRO A 137 19.90 7.42 -9.23
N THR A 138 19.64 7.72 -7.95
CA THR A 138 19.21 6.77 -6.91
C THR A 138 17.69 6.70 -6.77
N TYR A 139 16.92 7.38 -7.61
CA TYR A 139 15.47 7.30 -7.59
C TYR A 139 14.98 6.08 -8.38
N GLY A 140 14.90 4.92 -7.71
CA GLY A 140 14.64 3.62 -8.33
C GLY A 140 13.41 3.57 -9.23
N LYS A 141 12.31 4.23 -8.83
CA LYS A 141 11.03 4.29 -9.58
C LYS A 141 11.19 4.80 -11.02
N ALA A 142 12.13 5.71 -11.26
CA ALA A 142 12.34 6.22 -12.61
C ALA A 142 12.93 5.17 -13.56
N TYR A 143 13.65 4.15 -13.06
CA TYR A 143 14.12 3.04 -13.89
C TYR A 143 12.97 2.12 -14.30
N SER A 144 12.07 1.77 -13.38
CA SER A 144 10.84 1.03 -13.72
C SER A 144 9.99 1.80 -14.74
N GLY A 145 9.78 3.10 -14.51
CA GLY A 145 9.09 3.96 -15.47
C GLY A 145 9.78 4.00 -16.83
N LEU A 146 11.11 4.10 -16.86
CA LEU A 146 11.90 4.11 -18.09
C LEU A 146 11.75 2.79 -18.86
N ALA A 147 11.77 1.65 -18.16
CA ALA A 147 11.68 0.32 -18.75
C ALA A 147 10.36 0.12 -19.54
N ILE A 148 9.25 0.72 -19.09
CA ILE A 148 7.96 0.74 -19.83
C ILE A 148 8.13 1.33 -21.23
N GLY A 149 9.12 2.19 -21.45
CA GLY A 149 9.45 2.80 -22.74
C GLY A 149 10.28 1.94 -23.69
N TYR A 150 10.77 0.80 -23.24
CA TYR A 150 11.69 -0.07 -23.97
C TYR A 150 11.15 -1.49 -24.10
N GLU A 151 11.77 -2.28 -24.98
CA GLU A 151 11.40 -3.66 -25.28
C GLU A 151 12.67 -4.50 -25.44
N GLY A 152 12.50 -5.83 -25.39
CA GLY A 152 13.59 -6.80 -25.49
C GLY A 152 14.61 -6.68 -24.36
N GLU A 153 15.83 -7.16 -24.62
CA GLU A 153 16.95 -7.26 -23.66
C GLU A 153 17.33 -5.93 -23.00
N LYS A 154 17.01 -4.80 -23.64
CA LYS A 154 17.29 -3.47 -23.07
C LYS A 154 16.53 -3.22 -21.76
N VAL A 155 15.37 -3.85 -21.59
CA VAL A 155 14.58 -3.78 -20.37
C VAL A 155 15.36 -4.35 -19.18
N VAL A 156 16.06 -5.48 -19.39
CA VAL A 156 16.89 -6.13 -18.36
C VAL A 156 18.02 -5.22 -17.90
N GLU A 157 18.71 -4.55 -18.83
CA GLU A 157 19.78 -3.59 -18.50
C GLU A 157 19.25 -2.44 -17.64
N ILE A 158 18.07 -1.90 -17.98
CA ILE A 158 17.46 -0.78 -17.25
C ILE A 158 17.10 -1.20 -15.82
N TYR A 159 16.44 -2.34 -15.64
CA TYR A 159 16.09 -2.84 -14.31
C TYR A 159 17.34 -3.15 -13.48
N LYS A 160 18.35 -3.83 -14.04
CA LYS A 160 19.62 -4.10 -13.34
C LYS A 160 20.33 -2.81 -12.95
N LYS A 161 20.27 -1.77 -13.78
CA LYS A 161 20.79 -0.45 -13.43
C LYS A 161 19.97 0.18 -12.30
N GLY A 162 18.64 0.08 -12.34
CA GLY A 162 17.75 0.54 -11.27
C GLY A 162 18.09 -0.11 -9.93
N ILE A 163 18.16 -1.44 -9.90
CA ILE A 163 18.54 -2.22 -8.71
C ILE A 163 19.91 -1.79 -8.16
N LYS A 164 20.89 -1.59 -9.05
CA LYS A 164 22.24 -1.18 -8.62
C LYS A 164 22.24 0.21 -7.95
N ASN A 165 21.43 1.14 -8.43
CA ASN A 165 21.41 2.51 -7.91
C ASN A 165 20.44 2.70 -6.74
N ASP A 166 19.38 1.89 -6.67
CA ASP A 166 18.43 1.86 -5.58
C ASP A 166 18.05 0.41 -5.22
N PRO A 167 18.87 -0.27 -4.39
CA PRO A 167 18.63 -1.67 -4.04
C PRO A 167 17.35 -1.89 -3.20
N GLY A 168 16.72 -0.81 -2.72
CA GLY A 168 15.49 -0.85 -1.93
C GLY A 168 14.20 -0.72 -2.76
N GLU A 169 14.30 -0.36 -4.04
CA GLU A 169 13.13 -0.25 -4.92
C GLU A 169 12.68 -1.64 -5.39
N VAL A 170 11.66 -2.18 -4.73
CA VAL A 170 11.10 -3.53 -4.95
C VAL A 170 10.68 -3.75 -6.39
N GLU A 171 10.04 -2.74 -6.99
CA GLU A 171 9.43 -2.80 -8.32
C GLU A 171 10.46 -3.14 -9.40
N ASN A 172 11.70 -2.65 -9.29
CA ASN A 172 12.75 -3.01 -10.26
C ASN A 172 13.11 -4.51 -10.23
N TYR A 173 12.99 -5.18 -9.08
CA TYR A 173 13.23 -6.62 -8.96
C TYR A 173 12.03 -7.42 -9.47
N LEU A 174 10.82 -7.06 -9.05
CA LEU A 174 9.61 -7.78 -9.42
C LEU A 174 9.29 -7.65 -10.91
N ASP A 175 9.45 -6.46 -11.47
CA ASP A 175 9.25 -6.28 -12.92
C ASP A 175 10.30 -7.04 -13.73
N LEU A 176 11.54 -7.15 -13.25
CA LEU A 176 12.57 -7.94 -13.89
C LEU A 176 12.25 -9.45 -13.83
N LEU A 177 11.77 -9.95 -12.69
CA LEU A 177 11.28 -11.33 -12.57
C LEU A 177 10.14 -11.60 -13.53
N HIS A 178 9.15 -10.70 -13.57
CA HIS A 178 8.02 -10.81 -14.49
C HIS A 178 8.49 -10.81 -15.95
N TRP A 179 9.44 -9.95 -16.31
CA TRP A 179 10.03 -9.93 -17.64
C TRP A 179 10.65 -11.29 -17.99
N TYR A 180 11.37 -11.94 -17.07
CA TYR A 180 11.94 -13.26 -17.31
C TYR A 180 10.86 -14.33 -17.51
N GLU A 181 9.78 -14.35 -16.71
CA GLU A 181 8.65 -15.27 -16.93
C GLU A 181 8.02 -15.08 -18.32
N GLN A 182 7.77 -13.83 -18.72
CA GLN A 182 7.17 -13.53 -20.01
C GLN A 182 8.08 -13.89 -21.21
N ASN A 183 9.39 -14.01 -20.98
CA ASN A 183 10.37 -14.39 -22.00
C ASN A 183 10.82 -15.86 -21.87
N ASN A 184 9.94 -16.73 -21.36
CA ASN A 184 10.12 -18.18 -21.27
C ASN A 184 11.27 -18.64 -20.36
N TYR A 185 11.65 -17.84 -19.37
CA TYR A 185 12.53 -18.32 -18.30
C TYR A 185 11.68 -19.02 -17.24
N ASP A 186 11.92 -20.31 -17.02
CA ASP A 186 11.17 -21.10 -16.05
C ASP A 186 11.63 -20.79 -14.61
N LEU A 187 10.92 -19.87 -13.95
CA LEU A 187 11.17 -19.54 -12.55
C LEU A 187 10.61 -20.61 -11.59
N SER A 188 9.77 -21.54 -12.04
CA SER A 188 9.18 -22.58 -11.18
C SER A 188 10.20 -23.59 -10.67
N THR A 189 11.31 -23.75 -11.40
CA THR A 189 12.40 -24.67 -11.05
C THR A 189 13.72 -23.97 -10.75
N ILE A 190 13.77 -22.63 -10.79
CA ILE A 190 15.01 -21.88 -10.58
C ILE A 190 15.56 -22.11 -9.17
N SER A 191 16.85 -22.37 -9.02
CA SER A 191 17.51 -22.44 -7.71
C SER A 191 17.83 -21.04 -7.18
N TYR A 192 18.13 -20.92 -5.88
CA TYR A 192 18.57 -19.65 -5.31
C TYR A 192 19.88 -19.14 -5.95
N GLU A 193 20.82 -20.04 -6.24
CA GLU A 193 22.11 -19.71 -6.88
C GLU A 193 21.91 -19.20 -8.32
N GLU A 194 20.96 -19.77 -9.06
CA GLU A 194 20.60 -19.30 -10.39
C GLU A 194 19.89 -17.95 -10.33
N LEU A 195 18.98 -17.77 -9.36
CA LEU A 195 18.29 -16.51 -9.12
C LEU A 195 19.28 -15.36 -8.84
N GLN A 196 20.34 -15.62 -8.06
CA GLN A 196 21.40 -14.64 -7.78
C GLN A 196 22.25 -14.27 -9.01
N LYS A 197 22.38 -15.17 -9.99
CA LYS A 197 23.04 -14.87 -11.28
C LYS A 197 22.12 -14.05 -12.18
N LEU A 198 20.83 -14.30 -12.09
CA LEU A 198 19.80 -13.67 -12.90
C LEU A 198 19.55 -12.21 -12.47
N ILE A 199 19.53 -11.97 -11.16
CA ILE A 199 19.16 -10.70 -10.51
C ILE A 199 20.17 -10.36 -9.40
N PRO A 200 20.67 -9.10 -9.32
CA PRO A 200 21.64 -8.70 -8.31
C PRO A 200 20.98 -8.55 -6.92
N LEU A 201 20.98 -9.64 -6.14
CA LEU A 201 20.37 -9.70 -4.80
C LEU A 201 21.30 -9.27 -3.64
N GLU A 202 22.58 -9.03 -3.89
CA GLU A 202 23.60 -8.82 -2.84
C GLU A 202 23.23 -7.69 -1.86
N ASN A 203 22.70 -6.59 -2.39
CA ASN A 203 22.36 -5.37 -1.66
C ASN A 203 20.85 -5.24 -1.39
N ALA A 204 20.04 -6.24 -1.76
CA ALA A 204 18.61 -6.23 -1.51
C ALA A 204 18.33 -6.10 0.00
N THR A 205 17.34 -5.31 0.37
CA THR A 205 16.87 -5.18 1.75
C THR A 205 16.08 -6.42 2.16
N GLY A 206 15.83 -6.60 3.48
CA GLY A 206 14.96 -7.67 3.96
C GLY A 206 13.56 -7.62 3.31
N GLU A 207 12.96 -6.42 3.23
CA GLU A 207 11.65 -6.21 2.60
C GLU A 207 11.66 -6.59 1.11
N VAL A 208 12.70 -6.20 0.35
CA VAL A 208 12.84 -6.60 -1.06
C VAL A 208 12.91 -8.12 -1.20
N LEU A 209 13.74 -8.78 -0.37
CA LEU A 209 13.83 -10.24 -0.38
C LEU A 209 12.48 -10.87 -0.02
N ALA A 210 11.76 -10.34 0.97
CA ALA A 210 10.44 -10.84 1.34
C ALA A 210 9.43 -10.74 0.19
N ARG A 211 9.46 -9.64 -0.58
CA ARG A 211 8.61 -9.46 -1.78
C ARG A 211 8.98 -10.42 -2.91
N ILE A 212 10.27 -10.69 -3.11
CA ILE A 212 10.73 -11.69 -4.08
C ILE A 212 10.32 -13.10 -3.65
N GLY A 213 10.47 -13.45 -2.36
CA GLY A 213 10.03 -14.73 -1.81
C GLY A 213 8.53 -14.92 -1.99
N ASN A 214 7.74 -13.88 -1.68
CA ASN A 214 6.29 -13.90 -1.89
C ASN A 214 5.93 -14.09 -3.37
N PHE A 215 6.64 -13.42 -4.27
CA PHE A 215 6.44 -13.60 -5.72
C PHE A 215 6.66 -15.06 -6.15
N LEU A 216 7.80 -15.64 -5.75
CA LEU A 216 8.15 -17.03 -6.06
C LEU A 216 7.15 -18.03 -5.48
N TYR A 217 6.66 -17.79 -4.26
CA TYR A 217 5.66 -18.65 -3.63
C TYR A 217 4.28 -18.52 -4.27
N ALA A 218 3.73 -17.30 -4.34
CA ALA A 218 2.33 -17.08 -4.65
C ALA A 218 2.01 -17.08 -6.15
N PHE A 219 2.95 -16.69 -7.00
CA PHE A 219 2.71 -16.55 -8.46
C PHE A 219 3.44 -17.61 -9.28
N VAL A 220 4.65 -17.98 -8.86
CA VAL A 220 5.50 -18.94 -9.58
C VAL A 220 5.35 -20.37 -9.06
N ASN A 221 4.86 -20.53 -7.82
CA ASN A 221 4.76 -21.82 -7.12
C ASN A 221 6.12 -22.54 -6.93
N ASN A 222 7.22 -21.78 -6.80
CA ASN A 222 8.54 -22.29 -6.45
C ASN A 222 8.76 -22.21 -4.93
N GLU A 223 8.20 -23.18 -4.20
CA GLU A 223 8.23 -23.19 -2.73
C GLU A 223 9.64 -23.34 -2.16
N ASP A 224 10.53 -24.09 -2.83
CA ASP A 224 11.86 -24.39 -2.32
C ASP A 224 12.77 -23.17 -2.35
N THR A 225 12.81 -22.43 -3.47
CA THR A 225 13.58 -21.19 -3.57
C THR A 225 12.91 -20.07 -2.78
N ALA A 226 11.57 -19.99 -2.75
CA ALA A 226 10.86 -19.01 -1.92
C ALA A 226 11.21 -19.14 -0.43
N MET A 227 11.29 -20.38 0.09
CA MET A 227 11.66 -20.64 1.48
C MET A 227 13.05 -20.08 1.81
N ILE A 228 14.06 -20.34 0.96
CA ILE A 228 15.43 -19.83 1.14
C ILE A 228 15.43 -18.29 1.10
N VAL A 229 14.70 -17.69 0.15
CA VAL A 229 14.64 -16.24 0.00
C VAL A 229 13.98 -15.57 1.23
N HIS A 230 12.92 -16.16 1.78
CA HIS A 230 12.31 -15.67 3.02
C HIS A 230 13.22 -15.83 4.24
N GLU A 231 13.98 -16.93 4.34
CA GLU A 231 15.00 -17.09 5.38
C GLU A 231 16.08 -15.99 5.26
N LYS A 232 16.54 -15.68 4.04
CA LYS A 232 17.46 -14.56 3.79
C LYS A 232 16.86 -13.19 4.10
N ALA A 233 15.55 -13.01 3.89
CA ALA A 233 14.85 -11.80 4.30
C ALA A 233 14.92 -11.63 5.82
N LEU A 234 14.64 -12.70 6.57
CA LEU A 234 14.66 -12.70 8.04
C LEU A 234 16.07 -12.64 8.64
N GLU A 235 17.10 -13.10 7.94
CA GLU A 235 18.50 -12.85 8.31
C GLU A 235 18.85 -11.35 8.27
N LYS A 236 18.22 -10.57 7.39
CA LYS A 236 18.43 -9.12 7.27
C LYS A 236 17.54 -8.31 8.20
N ASP A 237 16.30 -8.74 8.38
CA ASP A 237 15.31 -8.09 9.22
C ASP A 237 14.33 -9.14 9.76
N ASP A 238 14.46 -9.45 11.05
CA ASP A 238 13.68 -10.48 11.73
C ASP A 238 12.28 -10.03 12.15
N THR A 239 11.83 -8.85 11.71
CA THR A 239 10.52 -8.27 12.02
C THR A 239 9.52 -8.36 10.86
N ILE A 240 9.93 -8.93 9.73
CA ILE A 240 9.10 -9.00 8.52
C ILE A 240 8.00 -10.05 8.67
N SER A 241 6.79 -9.58 9.02
CA SER A 241 5.60 -10.43 9.18
C SER A 241 5.27 -11.25 7.93
N LEU A 242 5.44 -10.66 6.74
CA LEU A 242 5.22 -11.32 5.45
C LEU A 242 6.04 -12.61 5.31
N SER A 243 7.33 -12.56 5.61
CA SER A 243 8.22 -13.71 5.48
C SER A 243 7.87 -14.81 6.47
N TYR A 244 7.52 -14.46 7.71
CA TYR A 244 7.03 -15.45 8.66
C TYR A 244 5.73 -16.10 8.21
N ARG A 245 4.77 -15.32 7.72
CA ARG A 245 3.48 -15.84 7.24
C ARG A 245 3.68 -16.80 6.08
N ASP A 246 4.46 -16.40 5.08
CA ASP A 246 4.68 -17.20 3.87
C ASP A 246 5.52 -18.47 4.17
N LEU A 247 6.52 -18.38 5.06
CA LEU A 247 7.19 -19.57 5.60
C LEU A 247 6.23 -20.48 6.36
N GLY A 248 5.29 -19.91 7.13
CA GLY A 248 4.23 -20.66 7.80
C GLY A 248 3.39 -21.47 6.82
N GLU A 249 2.97 -20.85 5.72
CA GLU A 249 2.24 -21.51 4.64
C GLU A 249 3.06 -22.62 3.99
N ILE A 250 4.33 -22.37 3.63
CA ILE A 250 5.22 -23.37 3.04
C ILE A 250 5.43 -24.54 3.99
N TYR A 251 5.71 -24.29 5.28
CA TYR A 251 5.86 -25.33 6.29
C TYR A 251 4.58 -26.14 6.49
N LYS A 252 3.42 -25.49 6.48
CA LYS A 252 2.11 -26.16 6.57
C LYS A 252 1.90 -27.12 5.40
N ARG A 253 2.18 -26.69 4.16
CA ARG A 253 2.09 -27.54 2.96
C ARG A 253 3.05 -28.73 3.01
N LYS A 254 4.28 -28.51 3.48
CA LYS A 254 5.28 -29.58 3.72
C LYS A 254 4.98 -30.44 4.97
N ARG A 255 3.84 -30.22 5.65
CA ARG A 255 3.41 -30.91 6.89
C ARG A 255 4.36 -30.75 8.08
N LEU A 256 5.18 -29.70 8.08
CA LEU A 256 6.08 -29.32 9.17
C LEU A 256 5.33 -28.44 10.17
N TYR A 257 4.25 -28.96 10.75
CA TYR A 257 3.26 -28.16 11.50
C TYR A 257 3.83 -27.38 12.69
N LYS A 258 4.81 -27.94 13.42
CA LYS A 258 5.47 -27.21 14.53
C LYS A 258 6.21 -25.97 14.03
N LYS A 259 6.90 -26.08 12.89
CA LYS A 259 7.58 -24.91 12.29
C LYS A 259 6.56 -23.91 11.77
N ALA A 260 5.48 -24.39 11.15
CA ALA A 260 4.39 -23.54 10.68
C ALA A 260 3.77 -22.72 11.82
N GLU A 261 3.45 -23.37 12.95
CA GLU A 261 2.88 -22.71 14.13
C GLU A 261 3.80 -21.60 14.68
N ILE A 262 5.10 -21.89 14.82
CA ILE A 262 6.10 -20.90 15.26
C ILE A 262 6.15 -19.72 14.28
N SER A 263 6.20 -20.02 12.99
CA SER A 263 6.21 -18.99 11.94
C SER A 263 4.97 -18.10 12.01
N TYR A 264 3.75 -18.65 12.05
CA TYR A 264 2.56 -17.80 12.15
C TYR A 264 2.49 -16.98 13.44
N LYS A 265 2.89 -17.55 14.58
CA LYS A 265 2.96 -16.81 15.85
C LYS A 265 3.93 -15.62 15.76
N ASN A 266 5.07 -15.79 15.09
CA ASN A 266 5.98 -14.69 14.82
C ASN A 266 5.37 -13.66 13.85
N ALA A 267 4.67 -14.09 12.80
CA ALA A 267 3.97 -13.17 11.91
C ALA A 267 2.97 -12.27 12.66
N ILE A 268 2.15 -12.87 13.53
CA ILE A 268 1.17 -12.17 14.38
C ILE A 268 1.86 -11.22 15.38
N ARG A 269 3.00 -11.63 15.94
CA ARG A 269 3.78 -10.81 16.89
C ARG A 269 4.18 -9.46 16.30
N TYR A 270 4.61 -9.45 15.03
CA TYR A 270 5.06 -8.24 14.35
C TYR A 270 3.93 -7.48 13.66
N ASP A 271 2.84 -8.17 13.31
CA ASP A 271 1.74 -7.58 12.54
C ASP A 271 0.42 -8.29 12.81
N LYS A 272 -0.52 -7.59 13.45
CA LYS A 272 -1.78 -8.13 13.94
C LYS A 272 -2.93 -8.05 12.92
N ARG A 273 -2.61 -8.16 11.63
CA ARG A 273 -3.60 -8.20 10.55
C ARG A 273 -4.27 -9.56 10.41
N ALA A 274 -5.49 -9.57 9.87
CA ALA A 274 -6.29 -10.77 9.72
C ALA A 274 -5.59 -11.88 8.95
N GLU A 275 -4.77 -11.57 7.94
CA GLU A 275 -4.10 -12.60 7.13
C GLU A 275 -3.13 -13.45 7.96
N ASN A 276 -2.49 -12.88 8.99
CA ASN A 276 -1.56 -13.59 9.86
C ASN A 276 -2.28 -14.51 10.85
N TYR A 277 -3.39 -14.03 11.43
CA TYR A 277 -4.25 -14.82 12.30
C TYR A 277 -4.92 -15.97 11.55
N ASN A 278 -5.41 -15.70 10.33
CA ASN A 278 -6.06 -16.71 9.49
C ASN A 278 -5.12 -17.88 9.18
N GLY A 279 -3.84 -17.62 8.91
CA GLY A 279 -2.84 -18.68 8.68
C GLY A 279 -2.71 -19.64 9.87
N LEU A 280 -2.62 -19.10 11.10
CA LEU A 280 -2.55 -19.89 12.33
C LEU A 280 -3.86 -20.62 12.64
N ALA A 281 -4.99 -19.94 12.49
CA ALA A 281 -6.31 -20.53 12.71
C ALA A 281 -6.56 -21.71 11.75
N HIS A 282 -6.20 -21.56 10.47
CA HIS A 282 -6.30 -22.63 9.49
C HIS A 282 -5.42 -23.84 9.87
N LEU A 283 -4.22 -23.59 10.40
CA LEU A 283 -3.33 -24.65 10.87
C LEU A 283 -3.98 -25.43 12.02
N TYR A 284 -4.48 -24.74 13.05
CA TYR A 284 -5.16 -25.41 14.17
C TYR A 284 -6.41 -26.18 13.71
N TYR A 285 -7.18 -25.63 12.77
CA TYR A 285 -8.34 -26.31 12.21
C TYR A 285 -7.94 -27.64 11.54
N ILE A 286 -6.88 -27.64 10.72
CA ILE A 286 -6.36 -28.86 10.06
C ILE A 286 -5.88 -29.90 11.08
N LEU A 287 -5.34 -29.45 12.22
CA LEU A 287 -4.90 -30.32 13.31
C LEU A 287 -6.07 -30.84 14.17
N GLY A 288 -7.30 -30.37 13.93
CA GLY A 288 -8.47 -30.69 14.74
C GLY A 288 -8.53 -29.95 16.08
N GLU A 289 -7.70 -28.93 16.27
CA GLU A 289 -7.67 -28.09 17.46
C GLU A 289 -8.67 -26.92 17.30
N TYR A 290 -9.96 -27.26 17.27
CA TYR A 290 -11.02 -26.31 16.94
C TYR A 290 -11.20 -25.21 18.00
N GLU A 291 -10.97 -25.51 19.28
CA GLU A 291 -10.98 -24.51 20.36
C GLU A 291 -9.89 -23.45 20.12
N LYS A 292 -8.66 -23.87 19.80
CA LYS A 292 -7.57 -22.94 19.48
C LYS A 292 -7.84 -22.14 18.21
N THR A 293 -8.54 -22.74 17.24
CA THR A 293 -9.00 -22.04 16.04
C THR A 293 -9.90 -20.86 16.42
N ILE A 294 -10.90 -21.10 17.27
CA ILE A 294 -11.82 -20.07 17.77
C ILE A 294 -11.07 -19.01 18.59
N GLU A 295 -10.21 -19.43 19.53
CA GLU A 295 -9.40 -18.50 20.34
C GLU A 295 -8.54 -17.56 19.47
N THR A 296 -7.88 -18.11 18.45
CA THR A 296 -7.04 -17.34 17.52
C THR A 296 -7.86 -16.32 16.73
N LEU A 297 -9.04 -16.71 16.24
CA LEU A 297 -9.93 -15.80 15.50
C LEU A 297 -10.56 -14.74 16.42
N LEU A 298 -10.89 -15.09 17.66
CA LEU A 298 -11.38 -14.13 18.65
C LEU A 298 -10.30 -13.10 19.02
N GLU A 299 -9.03 -13.47 19.05
CA GLU A 299 -7.95 -12.49 19.26
C GLU A 299 -7.88 -11.48 18.09
N CYS A 300 -8.02 -11.97 16.86
CA CYS A 300 -8.00 -11.13 15.66
C CYS A 300 -9.13 -10.07 15.65
N ILE A 301 -10.29 -10.36 16.26
CA ILE A 301 -11.47 -9.47 16.21
C ILE A 301 -11.22 -8.08 16.80
N TYR A 302 -10.22 -7.96 17.68
CA TYR A 302 -9.84 -6.70 18.31
C TYR A 302 -9.00 -5.80 17.39
N TYR A 303 -8.42 -6.36 16.33
CA TYR A 303 -7.46 -5.67 15.47
C TYR A 303 -7.95 -5.55 14.03
N ASP A 304 -8.68 -6.54 13.53
CA ASP A 304 -9.07 -6.61 12.11
C ASP A 304 -10.33 -7.47 11.88
N LYS A 305 -10.82 -7.49 10.64
CA LYS A 305 -11.96 -8.32 10.22
C LYS A 305 -11.55 -9.79 10.11
N ILE A 306 -12.19 -10.62 10.92
CA ILE A 306 -11.91 -12.06 11.00
C ILE A 306 -12.51 -12.86 9.83
N ASP A 307 -12.00 -14.07 9.62
CA ASP A 307 -12.66 -15.11 8.83
C ASP A 307 -13.82 -15.75 9.61
N ARG A 308 -15.03 -15.22 9.39
CA ARG A 308 -16.26 -15.72 10.05
C ARG A 308 -16.67 -17.10 9.58
N TYR A 309 -16.29 -17.50 8.36
CA TYR A 309 -16.61 -18.83 7.84
C TYR A 309 -15.77 -19.89 8.56
N LEU A 310 -14.47 -19.66 8.70
CA LEU A 310 -13.59 -20.53 9.49
C LEU A 310 -14.03 -20.61 10.96
N MET A 311 -14.48 -19.50 11.54
CA MET A 311 -15.06 -19.48 12.89
C MET A 311 -16.28 -20.41 13.00
N ALA A 312 -17.23 -20.28 12.08
CA ALA A 312 -18.42 -21.12 12.06
C ALA A 312 -18.09 -22.61 11.85
N MET A 313 -17.15 -22.92 10.96
CA MET A 313 -16.69 -24.27 10.74
C MET A 313 -16.08 -24.89 12.01
N ALA A 314 -15.33 -24.12 12.79
CA ALA A 314 -14.77 -24.60 14.06
C ALA A 314 -15.87 -24.93 15.08
N TYR A 315 -16.86 -24.05 15.28
CA TYR A 315 -18.01 -24.33 16.15
C TYR A 315 -18.82 -25.55 15.68
N TYR A 316 -19.04 -25.69 14.38
CA TYR A 316 -19.72 -26.84 13.79
C TYR A 316 -19.01 -28.16 14.14
N LYS A 317 -17.67 -28.18 14.07
CA LYS A 317 -16.87 -29.37 14.39
C LYS A 317 -16.88 -29.72 15.89
N LEU A 318 -17.10 -28.74 16.76
CA LEU A 318 -17.32 -28.95 18.19
C LEU A 318 -18.75 -29.37 18.54
N GLY A 319 -19.66 -29.39 17.57
CA GLY A 319 -21.07 -29.68 17.79
C GLY A 319 -21.88 -28.52 18.36
N ASP A 320 -21.29 -27.33 18.45
CA ASP A 320 -21.96 -26.10 18.87
C ASP A 320 -22.64 -25.44 17.66
N TYR A 321 -23.78 -26.05 17.28
CA TYR A 321 -24.53 -25.68 16.10
C TYR A 321 -25.18 -24.30 16.20
N GLU A 322 -25.52 -23.84 17.41
CA GLU A 322 -26.09 -22.51 17.64
C GLU A 322 -25.08 -21.41 17.30
N ASN A 323 -23.87 -21.50 17.86
CA ASN A 323 -22.83 -20.51 17.58
C ASN A 323 -22.35 -20.60 16.13
N ALA A 324 -22.25 -21.80 15.57
CA ALA A 324 -21.94 -21.99 14.15
C ALA A 324 -22.95 -21.25 13.26
N LEU A 325 -24.26 -21.40 13.51
CA LEU A 325 -25.30 -20.72 12.74
C LEU A 325 -25.26 -19.20 12.93
N ASN A 326 -25.00 -18.72 14.14
CA ASN A 326 -24.90 -17.29 14.42
C ASN A 326 -23.77 -16.62 13.61
N TRP A 327 -22.59 -17.25 13.58
CA TRP A 327 -21.47 -16.74 12.78
C TRP A 327 -21.75 -16.78 11.27
N LEU A 328 -22.41 -17.83 10.78
CA LEU A 328 -22.80 -17.92 9.36
C LEU A 328 -23.85 -16.87 8.97
N LYS A 329 -24.79 -16.53 9.84
CA LYS A 329 -25.77 -15.46 9.58
C LYS A 329 -25.14 -14.08 9.45
N GLN A 330 -23.98 -13.89 10.07
CA GLN A 330 -23.17 -12.67 9.93
C GLN A 330 -22.28 -12.70 8.68
N TYR A 331 -22.20 -13.84 7.98
CA TYR A 331 -21.48 -13.98 6.73
C TYR A 331 -22.44 -13.75 5.57
N ASP A 332 -22.54 -12.50 5.12
CA ASP A 332 -23.35 -12.15 3.94
C ASP A 332 -22.66 -12.65 2.68
N SER A 333 -23.07 -13.83 2.21
CA SER A 333 -22.52 -14.44 1.01
C SER A 333 -23.59 -15.20 0.25
N SER A 334 -23.51 -15.09 -1.08
CA SER A 334 -24.26 -15.94 -2.02
C SER A 334 -23.57 -17.28 -2.29
N ASP A 335 -22.52 -17.58 -1.53
CA ASP A 335 -21.72 -18.80 -1.66
C ASP A 335 -22.55 -20.05 -1.29
N GLU A 336 -22.61 -20.99 -2.22
CA GLU A 336 -23.36 -22.24 -2.09
C GLU A 336 -22.84 -23.09 -0.92
N GLU A 337 -21.52 -23.08 -0.64
CA GLU A 337 -20.95 -23.86 0.47
C GLU A 337 -21.46 -23.35 1.82
N VAL A 338 -21.55 -22.02 1.96
CA VAL A 338 -22.07 -21.37 3.17
C VAL A 338 -23.55 -21.70 3.35
N ILE A 339 -24.33 -21.59 2.28
CA ILE A 339 -25.77 -21.88 2.31
C ILE A 339 -26.01 -23.36 2.68
N GLU A 340 -25.24 -24.28 2.11
CA GLU A 340 -25.39 -25.70 2.41
C GLU A 340 -24.98 -26.02 3.85
N LEU A 341 -23.88 -25.44 4.34
CA LEU A 341 -23.48 -25.59 5.74
C LEU A 341 -24.56 -25.06 6.70
N GLN A 342 -25.16 -23.91 6.40
CA GLN A 342 -26.29 -23.38 7.18
C GLN A 342 -27.45 -24.38 7.24
N ARG A 343 -27.86 -24.95 6.10
CA ARG A 343 -28.95 -25.96 6.05
C ARG A 343 -28.63 -27.21 6.85
N VAL A 344 -27.39 -27.70 6.77
CA VAL A 344 -26.95 -28.88 7.53
C VAL A 344 -27.02 -28.60 9.03
N ILE A 345 -26.58 -27.42 9.46
CA ILE A 345 -26.63 -26.99 10.87
C ILE A 345 -28.08 -26.86 11.35
N GLU A 346 -28.96 -26.23 10.57
CA GLU A 346 -30.37 -26.08 10.90
C GLU A 346 -31.09 -27.43 11.06
N ARG A 347 -30.79 -28.40 10.19
CA ARG A 347 -31.33 -29.77 10.34
C ARG A 347 -30.88 -30.40 11.66
N LYS A 348 -29.59 -30.29 11.98
CA LYS A 348 -29.01 -30.85 13.21
C LYS A 348 -29.60 -30.22 14.47
N LEU A 349 -29.81 -28.90 14.48
CA LEU A 349 -30.52 -28.22 15.57
C LEU A 349 -31.94 -28.75 15.74
N SER A 350 -32.67 -28.90 14.63
CA SER A 350 -34.05 -29.42 14.65
C SER A 350 -34.15 -30.89 15.11
N GLU A 351 -33.08 -31.67 14.98
CA GLU A 351 -32.99 -33.04 15.46
C GLU A 351 -32.63 -33.09 16.97
N GLN A 352 -31.84 -32.14 17.45
CA GLN A 352 -31.53 -31.99 18.88
C GLN A 352 -32.75 -31.55 19.68
N ASP A 353 -33.56 -30.64 19.15
CA ASP A 353 -34.79 -30.15 19.82
C ASP A 353 -35.90 -31.22 19.95
N LYS A 354 -35.77 -32.33 19.21
CA LYS A 354 -36.76 -33.43 19.20
C LYS A 354 -36.43 -34.57 20.16
N ASN A 355 -35.22 -34.60 20.72
CA ASN A 355 -34.76 -35.60 21.69
C ASN A 355 -34.66 -34.97 23.08
#